data_AF-A0A7C2P2M7-F1
#
_entry.id   AF-A0A7C2P2M7-F1
#
_cell.length_a   1.000
_cell.length_b   1.000
_cell.length_c   1.000
_cell.angle_alpha   90.00
_cell.angle_beta   90.00
_cell.angle_gamma   90.00
#
_symmetry.space_group_name_H-M   'P 1'
#
loop_
_entity.id
_entity.type
_entity.pdbx_description
1 polymer ?
#
loop_
_entity_poly.entity_id
_entity_poly.type
_entity_poly.pdbx_seq_one_letter_code
_entity_poly.pdbx_strand_id
1 'polypeptide(L)'
;MPVDNPLLRDSDLPPFTEIRPEHILPAVQQCLEAFRSTVAAISDPGSVHDFEQVLLATERQEERLGRVWAPVSHLHAVADSPALREAYAVAL
;
A
#
# COMPACT_ATOMS: atom_id res chain seq x y z
N MET A 1 16.96 9.19 -4.46
CA MET A 1 15.69 9.89 -4.70
C MET A 1 14.62 8.83 -4.61
N PRO A 2 13.58 8.93 -3.76
CA PRO A 2 12.48 8.00 -3.91
C PRO A 2 11.91 8.25 -5.30
N VAL A 3 11.90 7.20 -6.10
CA VAL A 3 11.32 7.22 -7.44
C VAL A 3 9.87 7.62 -7.26
N ASP A 4 9.44 8.72 -7.90
CA ASP A 4 8.08 9.24 -7.77
C ASP A 4 7.07 8.16 -8.21
N ASN A 5 6.45 7.49 -7.22
CA ASN A 5 5.56 6.36 -7.44
C ASN A 5 4.12 6.85 -7.36
N PRO A 6 3.35 6.80 -8.46
CA PRO A 6 1.99 7.34 -8.50
C PRO A 6 1.02 6.64 -7.55
N LEU A 7 1.29 5.40 -7.13
CA LEU A 7 0.48 4.67 -6.16
C LEU A 7 0.64 5.21 -4.73
N LEU A 8 1.73 5.94 -4.44
CA LEU A 8 2.05 6.45 -3.11
C LEU A 8 1.74 7.95 -2.96
N ARG A 9 1.24 8.60 -4.01
CA ARG A 9 0.86 10.01 -3.96
C ARG A 9 -0.47 10.16 -3.22
N ASP A 10 -0.59 11.23 -2.45
CA ASP A 10 -1.86 11.61 -1.84
C ASP A 10 -2.69 12.38 -2.86
N SER A 11 -3.62 11.68 -3.50
CA SER A 11 -4.51 12.21 -4.53
C SER A 11 -5.94 11.76 -4.27
N ASP A 12 -6.91 12.64 -4.53
CA ASP A 12 -8.35 12.34 -4.35
C ASP A 12 -8.80 11.12 -5.15
N LEU A 13 -8.22 10.93 -6.35
CA LEU A 13 -8.48 9.81 -7.23
C LEU A 13 -7.18 9.14 -7.67
N PRO A 14 -7.15 7.81 -7.86
CA PRO A 14 -5.97 7.12 -8.36
C PRO A 14 -5.57 7.63 -9.75
N PRO A 15 -4.30 7.99 -9.98
CA PRO A 15 -3.81 8.46 -11.27
C PRO A 15 -3.59 7.28 -12.25
N PHE A 16 -4.67 6.62 -12.67
CA PHE A 16 -4.62 5.37 -13.45
C PHE A 16 -3.74 5.43 -14.71
N THR A 17 -3.65 6.58 -15.36
CA THR A 17 -2.84 6.77 -16.58
C THR A 17 -1.33 6.76 -16.31
N GLU A 18 -0.91 6.93 -15.06
CA GLU A 18 0.49 6.93 -14.65
C GLU A 18 0.94 5.61 -14.02
N ILE A 19 0.00 4.76 -13.61
CA ILE A 19 0.30 3.47 -12.98
C ILE A 19 0.88 2.52 -14.05
N ARG A 20 2.06 1.98 -13.76
CA ARG A 20 2.74 0.98 -14.59
C ARG A 20 3.11 -0.24 -13.74
N PRO A 21 3.25 -1.44 -14.32
CA PRO A 21 3.55 -2.65 -13.58
C PRO A 21 4.76 -2.53 -12.63
N GLU A 22 5.81 -1.83 -13.04
CA GLU A 22 7.02 -1.62 -12.23
C GLU A 22 6.79 -0.79 -10.96
N HIS A 23 5.67 -0.08 -10.84
CA HIS A 23 5.32 0.70 -9.65
C HIS A 23 4.70 -0.15 -8.54
N ILE A 24 4.14 -1.32 -8.88
CA ILE A 24 3.27 -2.10 -7.99
C ILE A 24 4.05 -2.66 -6.80
N LEU A 25 5.04 -3.51 -7.08
CA LEU A 25 5.80 -4.18 -6.04
C LEU A 25 6.49 -3.19 -5.07
N PRO A 26 7.19 -2.13 -5.53
CA PRO A 26 7.80 -1.17 -4.63
C PRO A 26 6.78 -0.44 -3.73
N ALA A 27 5.60 -0.07 -4.27
CA ALA A 27 4.57 0.60 -3.48
C ALA A 27 4.00 -0.31 -2.39
N VAL A 28 3.68 -1.56 -2.74
CA VAL A 28 3.14 -2.55 -1.79
C VAL A 28 4.18 -2.87 -0.71
N GLN A 29 5.43 -3.10 -1.08
CA GLN A 29 6.50 -3.37 -0.12
C GLN A 29 6.68 -2.22 0.88
N GLN A 30 6.65 -0.97 0.40
CA GLN A 30 6.77 0.18 1.29
C GLN A 30 5.60 0.30 2.27
N CYS A 31 4.36 0.01 1.83
CA CYS A 31 3.21 -0.01 2.73
C CYS A 31 3.32 -1.15 3.75
N LEU A 32 3.72 -2.36 3.33
CA LEU A 32 3.88 -3.49 4.24
C LEU A 32 5.00 -3.27 5.27
N GLU A 33 6.11 -2.64 4.88
CA GLU A 33 7.19 -2.29 5.80
C GLU A 33 6.72 -1.29 6.87
N ALA A 34 5.98 -0.25 6.45
CA ALA A 34 5.39 0.72 7.38
C ALA A 34 4.35 0.07 8.31
N PHE A 35 3.52 -0.84 7.77
CA PHE A 35 2.53 -1.55 8.56
C PHE A 35 3.20 -2.49 9.58
N ARG A 36 4.19 -3.28 9.17
CA ARG A 36 4.97 -4.13 10.10
C ARG A 36 5.63 -3.31 11.22
N SER A 37 6.16 -2.14 10.88
CA SER A 37 6.75 -1.22 11.87
C SER A 37 5.70 -0.72 12.88
N THR A 38 4.48 -0.43 12.40
CA THR A 38 3.35 -0.03 13.26
C THR A 38 2.92 -1.16 14.19
N VAL A 39 2.78 -2.38 13.66
CA VAL A 39 2.44 -3.57 14.47
C VAL A 39 3.51 -3.84 15.52
N ALA A 40 4.80 -3.70 15.16
CA ALA A 40 5.91 -3.85 16.10
C ALA A 40 5.84 -2.81 17.23
N ALA A 41 5.53 -1.56 16.91
CA ALA A 41 5.37 -0.49 17.92
C ALA A 41 4.19 -0.76 18.85
N ILE A 42 3.05 -1.19 18.32
CA ILE A 42 1.86 -1.55 19.13
C ILE A 42 2.15 -2.73 20.07
N SER A 43 2.93 -3.70 19.59
CA SER A 43 3.25 -4.93 20.32
C SER A 43 4.35 -4.77 21.37
N ASP A 44 5.03 -3.62 21.42
CA ASP A 44 6.06 -3.37 22.42
C ASP A 44 5.45 -3.32 23.83
N PRO A 45 6.01 -4.04 24.82
CA PRO A 45 5.48 -4.06 26.19
C PRO A 45 5.43 -2.71 26.89
N GLY A 46 6.24 -1.74 26.45
CA GLY A 46 6.29 -0.38 27.00
C GLY A 46 5.35 0.62 26.31
N SER A 47 4.62 0.20 25.28
CA SER A 47 3.73 1.08 24.53
C SER A 47 2.44 1.41 25.30
N VAL A 48 1.87 2.58 24.97
CA VAL A 48 0.53 2.97 25.42
C VAL A 48 -0.50 2.25 24.57
N HIS A 49 -1.44 1.54 25.20
CA HIS A 49 -2.52 0.83 24.52
C HIS A 49 -3.84 1.57 24.65
N ASP A 50 -3.99 2.66 23.91
CA ASP A 50 -5.24 3.40 23.79
C ASP A 50 -5.83 3.33 22.36
N PHE A 51 -6.96 3.99 22.16
CA PHE A 51 -7.65 4.04 20.87
C PHE A 51 -6.76 4.60 19.75
N GLU A 52 -5.96 5.61 20.03
CA GLU A 52 -5.13 6.28 19.02
C GLU A 52 -3.93 5.42 18.65
N GLN A 53 -3.25 4.85 19.64
CA GLN A 53 -2.03 4.08 19.45
C GLN A 53 -2.27 2.68 18.90
N VAL A 54 -3.44 2.09 19.14
CA VAL A 54 -3.76 0.74 18.66
C VAL A 54 -4.69 0.80 17.45
N LEU A 55 -5.91 1.30 17.62
CA LEU A 55 -6.93 1.21 16.57
C LEU A 55 -6.63 2.19 15.44
N LEU A 56 -6.52 3.49 15.73
CA LEU A 56 -6.30 4.49 14.67
C LEU A 56 -4.95 4.29 13.97
N ALA A 57 -3.91 3.90 14.70
CA ALA A 57 -2.60 3.60 14.10
C ALA A 57 -2.71 2.44 13.10
N THR A 58 -3.45 1.38 13.43
CA THR A 58 -3.70 0.23 12.55
C THR A 58 -4.57 0.62 11.36
N GLU A 59 -5.72 1.26 11.59
CA GLU A 59 -6.65 1.68 10.53
C GLU A 59 -5.98 2.59 9.49
N ARG A 60 -5.09 3.49 9.91
CA ARG A 60 -4.33 4.34 8.97
C ARG A 60 -3.43 3.53 8.04
N GLN A 61 -2.80 2.45 8.52
CA GLN A 61 -1.97 1.60 7.66
C GLN A 61 -2.82 0.72 6.74
N GLU A 62 -3.96 0.22 7.23
CA GLU A 62 -4.94 -0.52 6.42
C GLU A 62 -5.49 0.34 5.28
N GLU A 63 -5.92 1.57 5.57
CA GLU A 63 -6.39 2.53 4.57
C GLU A 63 -5.30 2.85 3.55
N ARG A 64 -4.06 3.07 4.01
CA ARG A 64 -2.92 3.32 3.12
C ARG A 64 -2.64 2.15 2.19
N LEU A 65 -2.65 0.91 2.70
CA LEU A 65 -2.46 -0.28 1.88
C LEU A 65 -3.64 -0.46 0.91
N GLY A 66 -4.87 -0.22 1.37
CA GLY A 66 -6.08 -0.25 0.54
C GLY A 66 -6.02 0.73 -0.62
N ARG A 67 -5.59 1.97 -0.38
CA ARG A 67 -5.39 3.01 -1.42
C ARG A 67 -4.36 2.62 -2.48
N VAL A 68 -3.31 1.89 -2.10
CA VAL A 68 -2.31 1.36 -3.05
C VAL A 68 -2.88 0.16 -3.82
N TRP A 69 -3.56 -0.76 -3.14
CA TRP A 69 -3.95 -2.04 -3.72
C TRP A 69 -5.23 -1.98 -4.56
N ALA A 70 -6.19 -1.11 -4.21
CA ALA A 70 -7.45 -1.01 -4.93
C ALA A 70 -7.27 -0.62 -6.42
N PRO A 71 -6.44 0.36 -6.80
CA PRO A 71 -6.17 0.68 -8.20
C PRO A 71 -5.48 -0.46 -8.96
N VAL A 72 -4.55 -1.15 -8.30
CA VAL A 72 -3.84 -2.31 -8.87
C VAL A 72 -4.80 -3.46 -9.16
N SER A 73 -5.66 -3.79 -8.19
CA SER A 73 -6.70 -4.81 -8.34
C SER A 73 -7.71 -4.44 -9.42
N HIS A 74 -8.10 -3.16 -9.49
CA HIS A 74 -8.99 -2.67 -10.53
C HIS A 74 -8.38 -2.84 -11.93
N LEU A 75 -7.13 -2.39 -12.12
CA LEU A 75 -6.43 -2.54 -13.40
C LEU A 75 -6.28 -4.02 -13.79
N HIS A 76 -5.96 -4.91 -12.84
CA HIS A 76 -5.92 -6.34 -13.11
C HIS A 76 -7.27 -6.90 -13.57
N ALA A 77 -8.38 -6.36 -13.05
CA ALA A 77 -9.73 -6.80 -13.43
C ALA A 77 -10.23 -6.24 -14.77
N VAL A 78 -9.91 -4.99 -15.10
CA VAL A 78 -10.51 -4.28 -16.26
C VAL A 78 -9.55 -3.99 -17.41
N ALA A 79 -8.24 -4.09 -17.16
CA ALA A 79 -7.17 -3.71 -18.10
C ALA A 79 -5.96 -4.65 -17.99
N ASP A 80 -6.21 -5.96 -17.86
CA ASP A 80 -5.15 -6.96 -17.66
C ASP A 80 -4.12 -7.00 -18.81
N SER A 81 -2.89 -7.34 -18.46
CA SER A 81 -1.81 -7.63 -19.42
C SER A 81 -0.82 -8.62 -18.81
N PRO A 82 0.00 -9.33 -19.61
CA PRO A 82 1.00 -10.26 -19.07
C PRO A 82 1.93 -9.62 -18.02
N ALA A 83 2.43 -8.41 -18.29
CA ALA A 83 3.30 -7.68 -17.36
C ALA A 83 2.56 -7.25 -16.08
N LEU A 84 1.30 -6.82 -16.20
CA LEU A 84 0.47 -6.47 -15.03
C LEU A 84 0.17 -7.70 -14.18
N ARG A 85 -0.14 -8.84 -14.79
CA ARG A 85 -0.43 -10.10 -14.09
C ARG A 85 0.79 -10.60 -13.32
N GLU A 86 1.98 -10.51 -13.90
CA GLU A 86 3.22 -10.86 -13.23
C GLU A 86 3.47 -9.94 -12.02
N ALA A 87 3.38 -8.63 -12.22
CA ALA A 87 3.56 -7.66 -11.14
C ALA A 87 2.52 -7.83 -10.02
N TYR A 88 1.26 -8.09 -10.38
CA TYR A 88 0.19 -8.41 -9.44
C TYR A 88 0.49 -9.68 -8.65
N ALA A 89 0.88 -10.77 -9.32
CA ALA A 89 1.15 -12.05 -8.68
C ALA A 89 2.34 -12.00 -7.70
N VAL A 90 3.36 -11.19 -7.99
CA VAL A 90 4.52 -11.01 -7.10
C VAL A 90 4.18 -10.10 -5.91
N ALA A 91 3.18 -9.23 -6.04
CA ALA A 91 2.79 -8.27 -5.01
C ALA A 91 1.60 -8.71 -4.12
N LEU A 92 0.89 -9.79 -4.50
CA LEU A 92 -0.17 -10.43 -3.72
C LEU A 92 0.41 -11.20 -2.53
#